data_AF-A0A0Q6FYV2-F1
#
_entry.id   AF-A0A0Q6FYV2-F1
#
_cell.length_a   1.000
_cell.length_b   1.000
_cell.length_c   1.000
_cell.angle_alpha   90.00
_cell.angle_beta   90.00
_cell.angle_gamma   90.00
#
_symmetry.space_group_name_H-M   'P 1'
#
loop_
_entity.id
_entity.type
_entity.pdbx_description
1 polymer ?
#
loop_
_entity_poly.entity_id
_entity_poly.type
_entity_poly.pdbx_seq_one_letter_code
_entity_poly.pdbx_strand_id
1 'polypeptide(L)'
;MWSNPCTGPITSRFGPRTPPAGGASSMHLGTDIGAPSGTPVYAAATGTVTFSQATPTGGNEVWIQHAGGILTKYLHHSTVRVSRGQVVAQGQQIGTVGKTGTATGNHLHFETHVNGTPQDPQPFMAARGITLGTGAPTTPAQEDDMIYLRIIDGSGDGRLNKGDVFEVGELTADRLSAQQFEDIRSTVEPRMKDATAAAVDRIANRVAARRTHIFGPDKGGK
;
A
#
# COMPACT_ATOMS: atom_id res chain seq x y z
N MET A 1 9.67 1.54 -2.68
CA MET A 1 8.86 2.33 -3.64
C MET A 1 7.90 3.24 -2.87
N TRP A 2 7.40 4.31 -3.49
CA TRP A 2 6.48 5.29 -2.87
C TRP A 2 5.16 5.36 -3.64
N SER A 3 4.08 5.82 -3.01
CA SER A 3 2.73 5.91 -3.59
C SER A 3 2.04 7.21 -3.21
N ASN A 4 1.08 7.62 -4.03
CA ASN A 4 0.20 8.74 -3.71
C ASN A 4 -0.78 8.34 -2.58
N PRO A 5 -0.81 9.05 -1.43
CA PRO A 5 -1.61 8.66 -0.28
C PRO A 5 -3.10 8.96 -0.42
N CYS A 6 -3.49 9.90 -1.29
CA CYS A 6 -4.89 10.25 -1.56
C CYS A 6 -5.00 10.96 -2.91
N THR A 7 -6.11 10.77 -3.61
CA THR A 7 -6.42 11.50 -4.85
C THR A 7 -7.27 12.73 -4.52
N GLY A 8 -6.86 13.90 -4.99
CA GLY A 8 -7.57 15.16 -4.78
C GLY A 8 -6.69 16.40 -5.05
N PRO A 9 -7.29 17.58 -5.24
CA PRO A 9 -6.51 18.82 -5.35
C PRO A 9 -5.76 19.14 -4.05
N ILE A 10 -4.61 19.77 -4.19
CA ILE A 10 -3.92 20.39 -3.05
C ILE A 10 -4.70 21.63 -2.63
N THR A 11 -5.25 21.63 -1.41
CA THR A 11 -6.06 22.73 -0.87
C THR A 11 -5.27 23.63 0.08
N SER A 12 -4.21 23.12 0.70
CA SER A 12 -3.28 23.92 1.51
C SER A 12 -1.88 23.31 1.46
N ARG A 13 -0.86 24.15 1.33
CA ARG A 13 0.55 23.73 1.21
C ARG A 13 1.26 23.77 2.55
N PHE A 14 2.39 23.09 2.65
CA PHE A 14 3.30 23.19 3.79
C PHE A 14 3.82 24.62 3.95
N GLY A 15 4.06 25.04 5.20
CA GLY A 15 4.71 26.30 5.53
C GLY A 15 3.85 27.32 6.28
N PRO A 16 4.34 28.57 6.43
CA PRO A 16 3.65 29.62 7.14
C PRO A 16 2.31 29.99 6.50
N ARG A 17 1.29 30.22 7.33
CA ARG A 17 -0.07 30.62 6.90
C ARG A 17 -0.81 31.39 7.99
N THR A 18 -1.87 32.08 7.61
CA THR A 18 -2.89 32.53 8.56
C THR A 18 -3.68 31.32 9.05
N PRO A 19 -3.84 31.11 10.37
CA PRO A 19 -4.66 30.03 10.92
C PRO A 19 -6.08 30.06 10.35
N PRO A 20 -6.56 28.99 9.68
CA PRO A 20 -7.87 28.99 9.04
C PRO A 20 -9.03 28.74 10.01
N ALA A 21 -8.74 28.36 11.25
CA ALA A 21 -9.72 28.10 12.30
C ALA A 21 -9.07 28.21 13.68
N GLY A 22 -9.90 28.33 14.73
CA GLY A 22 -9.44 28.23 16.12
C GLY A 22 -8.76 26.89 16.38
N GLY A 23 -7.59 26.91 17.02
CA GLY A 23 -6.78 25.71 17.29
C GLY A 23 -5.86 25.29 16.14
N ALA A 24 -5.97 25.91 14.96
CA ALA A 24 -5.10 25.61 13.82
C ALA A 24 -3.75 26.33 13.96
N SER A 25 -2.65 25.65 13.56
CA SER A 25 -1.30 26.23 13.58
C SER A 25 -1.10 27.28 12.48
N SER A 26 -0.32 28.33 12.78
CA SER A 26 0.22 29.30 11.82
C SER A 26 1.39 28.75 10.99
N MET A 27 1.99 27.64 11.42
CA MET A 27 2.94 26.86 10.63
C MET A 27 2.28 25.52 10.25
N HIS A 28 2.03 25.33 8.97
CA HIS A 28 1.41 24.12 8.44
C HIS A 28 2.49 23.05 8.17
N LEU A 29 2.49 21.97 8.95
CA LEU A 29 3.55 20.95 8.92
C LEU A 29 3.33 19.84 7.88
N GLY A 30 2.27 19.97 7.07
CA GLY A 30 1.91 19.03 6.04
C GLY A 30 1.29 19.70 4.83
N THR A 31 0.73 18.89 3.95
CA THR A 31 -0.04 19.34 2.79
C THR A 31 -1.44 18.75 2.87
N ASP A 32 -2.45 19.60 2.64
CA ASP A 32 -3.85 19.20 2.64
C ASP A 32 -4.27 18.80 1.23
N ILE A 33 -4.82 17.60 1.11
CA ILE A 33 -5.37 17.03 -0.12
C ILE A 33 -6.89 16.96 0.05
N GLY A 34 -7.61 17.85 -0.64
CA GLY A 34 -9.06 17.94 -0.54
C GLY A 34 -9.75 16.76 -1.21
N ALA A 35 -10.64 16.08 -0.50
CA ALA A 35 -11.39 14.94 -1.04
C ALA A 35 -12.70 14.73 -0.26
N PRO A 36 -13.74 14.12 -0.86
CA PRO A 36 -14.96 13.75 -0.13
C PRO A 36 -14.68 12.84 1.08
N SER A 37 -15.56 12.91 2.09
CA SER A 37 -15.51 11.94 3.19
C SER A 37 -15.69 10.52 2.65
N GLY A 38 -14.92 9.57 3.18
CA GLY A 38 -14.94 8.18 2.72
C GLY A 38 -13.96 7.88 1.59
N THR A 39 -13.35 8.90 0.95
CA THR A 39 -12.28 8.66 -0.05
C THR A 39 -11.15 7.84 0.59
N PRO A 40 -10.69 6.74 -0.04
CA PRO A 40 -9.62 5.91 0.50
C PRO A 40 -8.30 6.67 0.72
N VAL A 41 -7.63 6.38 1.83
CA VAL A 41 -6.28 6.86 2.14
C VAL A 41 -5.32 5.68 2.24
N TYR A 42 -4.13 5.85 1.69
CA TYR A 42 -3.17 4.78 1.47
C TYR A 42 -1.81 5.09 2.11
N ALA A 43 -1.11 4.04 2.55
CA ALA A 43 0.27 4.15 3.01
C ALA A 43 1.17 4.58 1.84
N ALA A 44 1.93 5.65 2.05
CA ALA A 44 2.78 6.24 1.02
C ALA A 44 4.00 5.35 0.73
N ALA A 45 4.42 4.52 1.69
CA ALA A 45 5.46 3.52 1.52
C ALA A 45 5.26 2.37 2.53
N THR A 46 5.93 1.25 2.30
CA THR A 46 5.98 0.15 3.28
C THR A 46 6.57 0.63 4.60
N GLY A 47 6.01 0.20 5.72
CA GLY A 47 6.47 0.61 7.04
C GLY A 47 5.68 0.00 8.18
N THR A 48 5.98 0.46 9.39
CA THR A 48 5.29 0.03 10.62
C THR A 48 4.49 1.19 11.19
N VAL A 49 3.21 0.94 11.48
CA VAL A 49 2.33 1.91 12.13
C VAL A 49 2.83 2.16 13.56
N THR A 50 3.29 3.37 13.86
CA THR A 50 3.79 3.76 15.18
C THR A 50 2.75 4.46 16.03
N PHE A 51 1.70 5.01 15.40
CA PHE A 51 0.57 5.67 16.05
C PHE A 51 -0.72 5.41 15.27
N SER A 52 -1.82 5.13 15.97
CA SER A 52 -3.15 4.95 15.39
C SER A 52 -4.21 5.23 16.44
N GLN A 53 -4.47 6.52 16.71
CA GLN A 53 -5.38 6.98 17.76
C GLN A 53 -5.95 8.36 17.40
N ALA A 54 -6.97 8.80 18.14
CA ALA A 54 -7.52 10.14 17.99
C ALA A 54 -6.77 11.16 18.85
N THR A 55 -6.46 12.34 18.30
CA THR A 55 -6.00 13.51 19.07
C THR A 55 -6.98 14.68 18.91
N PRO A 56 -6.98 15.66 19.83
CA PRO A 56 -7.87 16.82 19.72
C PRO A 56 -7.72 17.60 18.41
N THR A 57 -6.48 17.77 17.93
CA THR A 57 -6.19 18.60 16.74
C THR A 57 -6.14 17.79 15.45
N GLY A 58 -5.43 16.65 15.42
CA GLY A 58 -5.30 15.86 14.20
C GLY A 58 -6.47 14.90 13.96
N GLY A 59 -7.42 14.81 14.90
CA GLY A 59 -8.54 13.90 14.78
C GLY A 59 -8.06 12.46 14.83
N ASN A 60 -8.67 11.56 14.05
CA ASN A 60 -8.17 10.21 13.91
C ASN A 60 -6.89 10.23 13.06
N GLU A 61 -5.77 9.82 13.65
CA GLU A 61 -4.46 9.86 12.99
C GLU A 61 -3.86 8.47 12.81
N VAL A 62 -3.07 8.32 11.76
CA VAL A 62 -2.17 7.17 11.56
C VAL A 62 -0.78 7.71 11.29
N TRP A 63 0.25 7.20 11.98
CA TRP A 63 1.65 7.53 11.70
C TRP A 63 2.41 6.25 11.33
N ILE A 64 3.25 6.33 10.31
CA ILE A 64 3.94 5.17 9.74
C ILE A 64 5.44 5.45 9.65
N GLN A 65 6.22 4.67 10.38
CA GLN A 65 7.67 4.69 10.31
C GLN A 65 8.14 3.84 9.14
N HIS A 66 8.98 4.42 8.30
CA HIS A 66 9.61 3.78 7.16
C HIS A 66 11.11 3.64 7.37
N ALA A 67 11.78 2.93 6.46
CA ALA A 67 13.23 2.86 6.43
C ALA A 67 13.87 4.25 6.22
N GLY A 68 15.12 4.39 6.67
CA GLY A 68 15.90 5.63 6.48
C GLY A 68 15.47 6.80 7.37
N GLY A 69 14.85 6.53 8.52
CA GLY A 69 14.45 7.57 9.48
C GLY A 69 13.27 8.43 9.01
N ILE A 70 12.49 7.93 8.05
CA ILE A 70 11.36 8.64 7.45
C ILE A 70 10.07 8.27 8.18
N LEU A 71 9.29 9.27 8.58
CA LEU A 71 7.97 9.10 9.16
C LEU A 71 6.94 9.83 8.30
N THR A 72 5.82 9.18 8.01
CA THR A 72 4.65 9.84 7.42
C THR A 72 3.49 9.89 8.41
N LYS A 73 2.69 10.95 8.34
CA LYS A 73 1.48 11.09 9.17
C LYS A 73 0.27 11.38 8.29
N TYR A 74 -0.86 10.82 8.70
CA TYR A 74 -2.15 10.88 8.01
C TYR A 74 -3.20 11.31 9.03
N LEU A 75 -3.75 12.50 8.87
CA LEU A 75 -4.63 13.13 9.85
C LEU A 75 -6.05 13.28 9.30
N HIS A 76 -6.99 13.56 10.21
CA HIS A 76 -8.40 13.86 9.95
C HIS A 76 -9.23 12.71 9.37
N HIS A 77 -8.82 11.46 9.60
CA HIS A 77 -9.55 10.31 9.08
C HIS A 77 -11.01 10.24 9.58
N SER A 78 -11.93 9.80 8.71
CA SER A 78 -13.27 9.40 9.13
C SER A 78 -13.28 7.96 9.67
N THR A 79 -12.52 7.07 9.03
CA THR A 79 -12.29 5.70 9.50
C THR A 79 -10.80 5.37 9.43
N VAL A 80 -10.33 4.60 10.41
CA VAL A 80 -8.98 4.05 10.47
C VAL A 80 -9.06 2.53 10.37
N ARG A 81 -8.21 1.93 9.54
CA ARG A 81 -8.22 0.49 9.22
C ARG A 81 -6.99 -0.26 9.73
N VAL A 82 -6.08 0.43 10.40
CA VAL A 82 -4.81 -0.13 10.86
C VAL A 82 -4.55 0.21 12.32
N SER A 83 -3.78 -0.62 12.98
CA SER A 83 -3.46 -0.48 14.41
C SER A 83 -1.96 -0.27 14.64
N ARG A 84 -1.60 0.36 15.75
CA ARG A 84 -0.19 0.50 16.17
C ARG A 84 0.48 -0.87 16.23
N GLY A 85 1.70 -0.96 15.70
CA GLY A 85 2.49 -2.19 15.57
C GLY A 85 2.26 -2.94 14.26
N GLN A 86 1.20 -2.63 13.50
CA GLN A 86 0.94 -3.27 12.22
C GLN A 86 1.98 -2.88 11.16
N VAL A 87 2.50 -3.86 10.43
CA VAL A 87 3.26 -3.62 9.20
C VAL A 87 2.28 -3.40 8.06
N VAL A 88 2.52 -2.38 7.24
CA VAL A 88 1.72 -2.09 6.06
C VAL A 88 2.60 -2.05 4.81
N ALA A 89 2.03 -2.47 3.69
CA ALA A 89 2.67 -2.33 2.39
C ALA A 89 2.46 -0.91 1.83
N GLN A 90 3.37 -0.47 0.95
CA GLN A 90 3.14 0.70 0.09
C GLN A 90 1.80 0.53 -0.64
N GLY A 91 0.98 1.59 -0.72
CA GLY A 91 -0.32 1.54 -1.39
C GLY A 91 -1.40 0.75 -0.65
N GLN A 92 -1.12 0.19 0.54
CA GLN A 92 -2.15 -0.44 1.36
C GLN A 92 -3.12 0.63 1.89
N GLN A 93 -4.43 0.37 1.81
CA GLN A 93 -5.42 1.27 2.38
C GLN A 93 -5.35 1.25 3.92
N ILE A 94 -5.16 2.42 4.52
CA ILE A 94 -5.01 2.60 5.98
C ILE A 94 -6.20 3.29 6.63
N GLY A 95 -7.09 3.88 5.83
CA GLY A 95 -8.27 4.58 6.32
C GLY A 95 -9.06 5.24 5.21
N THR A 96 -9.86 6.21 5.60
CA THR A 96 -10.62 7.08 4.69
C THR A 96 -10.57 8.54 5.12
N VAL A 97 -10.65 9.44 4.15
CA VAL A 97 -10.71 10.89 4.35
C VAL A 97 -11.92 11.25 5.22
N GLY A 98 -11.76 12.24 6.08
CA GLY A 98 -12.81 12.78 6.92
C GLY A 98 -12.55 14.23 7.31
N LYS A 99 -13.12 14.62 8.45
CA LYS A 99 -13.03 15.96 9.05
C LYS A 99 -13.00 15.86 10.59
N THR A 100 -12.28 14.88 11.12
CA THR A 100 -12.12 14.74 12.58
C THR A 100 -11.06 15.69 13.11
N GLY A 101 -11.16 16.11 14.37
CA GLY A 101 -10.24 17.09 14.96
C GLY A 101 -10.44 18.52 14.42
N THR A 102 -9.36 19.29 14.36
CA THR A 102 -9.35 20.67 13.87
C THR A 102 -9.22 20.71 12.34
N ALA A 103 -10.33 20.51 11.64
CA ALA A 103 -10.42 20.53 10.18
C ALA A 103 -11.55 21.47 9.70
N THR A 104 -11.29 22.28 8.66
CA THR A 104 -12.30 23.20 8.09
C THR A 104 -13.24 22.52 7.10
N GLY A 105 -12.78 21.46 6.43
CA GLY A 105 -13.54 20.64 5.48
C GLY A 105 -12.98 19.23 5.37
N ASN A 106 -13.59 18.39 4.53
CA ASN A 106 -13.07 17.04 4.29
C ASN A 106 -11.75 17.11 3.51
N HIS A 107 -10.68 16.57 4.07
CA HIS A 107 -9.37 16.48 3.43
C HIS A 107 -8.49 15.45 4.16
N LEU A 108 -7.44 14.99 3.48
CA LEU A 108 -6.30 14.35 4.13
C LEU A 108 -5.25 15.42 4.43
N HIS A 109 -4.85 15.56 5.69
CA HIS A 109 -3.63 16.27 6.04
C HIS A 109 -2.47 15.27 6.08
N PHE A 110 -1.50 15.45 5.19
CA PHE A 110 -0.37 14.53 5.01
C PHE A 110 0.95 15.20 5.39
N GLU A 111 1.69 14.61 6.33
CA GLU A 111 3.01 15.10 6.74
C GLU A 111 4.11 14.12 6.34
N THR A 112 5.30 14.68 6.04
CA THR A 112 6.54 13.92 5.85
C THR A 112 7.60 14.42 6.80
N HIS A 113 8.31 13.51 7.46
CA HIS A 113 9.35 13.83 8.43
C HIS A 113 10.60 13.03 8.10
N VAL A 114 11.78 13.66 8.19
CA VAL A 114 13.07 13.02 8.02
C VAL A 114 13.87 13.22 9.31
N ASN A 115 14.21 12.13 9.98
CA ASN A 115 14.92 12.14 11.27
C ASN A 115 14.26 13.09 12.29
N GLY A 116 12.92 13.05 12.35
CA GLY A 116 12.10 13.88 13.25
C GLY A 116 11.88 15.32 12.80
N THR A 117 12.45 15.76 11.68
CA THR A 117 12.25 17.12 11.15
C THR A 117 11.17 17.13 10.07
N PRO A 118 10.09 17.94 10.20
CA PRO A 118 9.08 18.10 9.16
C PRO A 118 9.72 18.57 7.85
N GLN A 119 9.30 17.97 6.74
CA GLN A 119 9.68 18.32 5.38
C GLN A 119 8.43 18.66 4.58
N ASP A 120 8.55 19.54 3.59
CA ASP A 120 7.47 19.80 2.65
C ASP A 120 7.14 18.52 1.87
N PRO A 121 5.92 17.96 2.02
CA PRO A 121 5.52 16.73 1.36
C PRO A 121 5.57 16.81 -0.16
N GLN A 122 5.34 17.98 -0.76
CA GLN A 122 5.25 18.10 -2.21
C GLN A 122 6.61 17.82 -2.90
N PRO A 123 7.71 18.54 -2.62
CA PRO A 123 9.02 18.23 -3.18
C PRO A 123 9.56 16.89 -2.65
N PHE A 124 9.23 16.50 -1.41
CA PHE A 124 9.65 15.21 -0.86
C PHE A 124 9.10 14.04 -1.69
N MET A 125 7.81 14.07 -2.03
CA MET A 125 7.15 13.04 -2.83
C MET A 125 7.54 13.14 -4.31
N ALA A 126 7.70 14.34 -4.85
CA ALA A 126 8.14 14.55 -6.23
C ALA A 126 9.55 13.96 -6.48
N ALA A 127 10.48 14.11 -5.53
CA ALA A 127 11.80 13.49 -5.59
C ALA A 127 11.76 11.95 -5.61
N ARG A 128 10.60 11.35 -5.32
CA ARG A 128 10.34 9.90 -5.35
C ARG A 128 9.42 9.50 -6.51
N GLY A 129 9.22 10.40 -7.48
CA GLY A 129 8.40 10.17 -8.66
C GLY A 129 6.89 10.29 -8.43
N ILE A 130 6.45 10.85 -7.30
CA ILE A 130 5.03 10.98 -6.95
C ILE A 130 4.60 12.44 -6.99
N THR A 131 3.65 12.75 -7.87
CA THR A 131 2.94 14.04 -7.85
C THR A 131 1.77 13.94 -6.87
N LEU A 132 1.92 14.58 -5.71
CA LEU A 132 0.97 14.49 -4.61
C LEU A 132 -0.45 14.93 -5.02
N GLY A 133 -1.46 14.15 -4.63
CA GLY A 133 -2.87 14.43 -4.95
C GLY A 133 -3.31 13.92 -6.33
N THR A 134 -2.39 13.49 -7.20
CA THR A 134 -2.72 13.06 -8.56
C THR A 134 -2.58 11.55 -8.75
N GLY A 135 -3.50 10.97 -9.54
CA GLY A 135 -3.53 9.53 -9.82
C GLY A 135 -4.09 8.70 -8.67
N ALA A 136 -4.60 7.51 -9.02
CA ALA A 136 -4.81 6.46 -8.03
C ALA A 136 -3.45 6.07 -7.42
N PRO A 137 -3.40 5.59 -6.18
CA PRO A 137 -2.16 5.08 -5.61
C PRO A 137 -1.58 4.06 -6.57
N THR A 138 -0.29 4.14 -6.84
CA THR A 138 0.41 2.95 -7.27
C THR A 138 0.29 2.00 -6.10
N THR A 139 -0.59 1.00 -6.19
CA THR A 139 -0.36 -0.25 -5.48
C THR A 139 1.08 -0.68 -5.81
N PRO A 140 1.74 -1.49 -4.97
CA PRO A 140 2.91 -2.19 -5.49
C PRO A 140 2.48 -2.76 -6.83
N ALA A 141 3.37 -2.77 -7.83
CA ALA A 141 3.23 -3.85 -8.81
C ALA A 141 2.95 -5.08 -7.94
N GLN A 142 1.74 -5.64 -8.04
CA GLN A 142 1.32 -6.82 -7.31
C GLN A 142 2.55 -7.72 -7.42
N GLU A 143 3.34 -7.84 -6.32
CA GLU A 143 4.66 -8.47 -6.38
C GLU A 143 4.36 -9.95 -6.44
N ASP A 144 3.91 -10.31 -7.64
CA ASP A 144 3.20 -11.48 -8.11
C ASP A 144 2.19 -12.06 -7.11
N ASP A 145 0.99 -12.40 -7.59
CA ASP A 145 0.29 -13.54 -7.00
C ASP A 145 1.26 -14.72 -7.14
N MET A 146 2.13 -14.92 -6.15
CA MET A 146 3.14 -15.97 -6.17
C MET A 146 2.41 -17.28 -5.98
N ILE A 147 2.06 -17.89 -7.10
CA ILE A 147 1.70 -19.30 -7.18
C ILE A 147 2.93 -20.08 -6.74
N TYR A 148 2.85 -20.72 -5.58
CA TYR A 148 3.87 -21.69 -5.18
C TYR A 148 3.36 -23.11 -5.47
N LEU A 149 4.29 -23.99 -5.82
CA LEU A 149 4.06 -25.42 -5.95
C LEU A 149 4.51 -26.09 -4.64
N ARG A 150 3.58 -26.71 -3.92
CA ARG A 150 3.89 -27.57 -2.77
C ARG A 150 3.91 -29.03 -3.23
N ILE A 151 4.98 -29.76 -2.96
CA ILE A 151 4.94 -31.23 -3.09
C ILE A 151 4.03 -31.76 -1.98
N ILE A 152 2.92 -32.39 -2.37
CA ILE A 152 1.97 -33.01 -1.43
C ILE A 152 2.17 -34.52 -1.32
N ASP A 153 2.80 -35.12 -2.33
CA ASP A 153 3.27 -36.49 -2.31
C ASP A 153 4.55 -36.58 -3.13
N GLY A 154 5.62 -37.05 -2.53
CA GLY A 154 6.92 -37.08 -3.17
C GLY A 154 7.89 -38.03 -2.48
N SER A 155 8.96 -38.34 -3.21
CA SER A 155 10.01 -39.29 -2.82
C SER A 155 10.70 -39.06 -1.47
N GLY A 156 10.58 -37.88 -0.86
CA GLY A 156 11.13 -37.56 0.47
C GLY A 156 12.64 -37.31 0.52
N ASP A 157 13.33 -37.24 -0.62
CA ASP A 157 14.79 -37.11 -0.71
C ASP A 157 15.30 -35.65 -0.85
N GLY A 158 14.38 -34.68 -0.75
CA GLY A 158 14.69 -33.25 -0.92
C GLY A 158 14.92 -32.81 -2.37
N ARG A 159 14.63 -33.67 -3.36
CA ARG A 159 14.73 -33.38 -4.79
C ARG A 159 13.35 -33.45 -5.46
N LEU A 160 13.25 -32.81 -6.63
CA LEU A 160 12.08 -32.91 -7.49
C LEU A 160 12.25 -34.13 -8.39
N ASN A 161 11.33 -35.09 -8.31
CA ASN A 161 11.41 -36.37 -8.99
C ASN A 161 10.21 -36.60 -9.92
N LYS A 162 10.43 -37.40 -10.97
CA LYS A 162 9.40 -37.76 -11.94
C LYS A 162 8.34 -38.61 -11.24
N GLY A 163 7.13 -38.06 -11.07
CA GLY A 163 6.01 -38.72 -10.38
C GLY A 163 5.55 -38.00 -9.11
N ASP A 164 6.28 -36.99 -8.64
CA ASP A 164 5.85 -36.16 -7.51
C ASP A 164 4.51 -35.47 -7.82
N VAL A 165 3.63 -35.41 -6.81
CA VAL A 165 2.33 -34.75 -6.88
C VAL A 165 2.44 -33.37 -6.23
N PHE A 166 1.99 -32.35 -6.95
CA PHE A 166 2.06 -30.96 -6.53
C PHE A 166 0.67 -30.37 -6.32
N GLU A 167 0.54 -29.55 -5.29
CA GLU A 167 -0.58 -28.64 -5.09
C GLU A 167 -0.17 -27.22 -5.49
N VAL A 168 -1.05 -26.53 -6.23
CA VAL A 168 -0.93 -25.12 -6.58
C VAL A 168 -1.71 -24.31 -5.55
N GLY A 169 -1.00 -23.53 -4.74
CA GLY A 169 -1.59 -22.64 -3.76
C GLY A 169 -1.46 -21.16 -4.15
N GLU A 170 -2.47 -20.35 -3.82
CA GLU A 170 -2.35 -18.89 -3.76
C GLU A 170 -1.79 -18.52 -2.38
N LEU A 171 -0.70 -17.75 -2.33
CA LEU A 171 -0.15 -17.26 -1.07
C LEU A 171 -0.42 -15.75 -0.96
N THR A 172 -1.23 -15.33 0.01
CA THR A 172 -1.17 -13.93 0.46
C THR A 172 0.06 -13.80 1.38
N ALA A 173 0.87 -12.76 1.18
CA ALA A 173 2.14 -12.53 1.89
C ALA A 173 2.00 -12.47 3.43
N ASP A 174 0.77 -12.41 3.93
CA ASP A 174 0.37 -12.28 5.33
C ASP A 174 0.66 -13.53 6.19
N ARG A 175 1.14 -14.64 5.59
CA ARG A 175 1.28 -15.94 6.30
C ARG A 175 2.69 -16.50 6.39
N LEU A 176 3.69 -15.86 5.76
CA LEU A 176 5.09 -16.29 5.86
C LEU A 176 5.98 -15.13 6.31
N SER A 177 6.91 -15.42 7.23
CA SER A 177 7.98 -14.49 7.56
C SER A 177 8.91 -14.28 6.37
N ALA A 178 9.61 -13.14 6.32
CA ALA A 178 10.57 -12.80 5.26
C ALA A 178 11.64 -13.90 5.05
N GLN A 179 12.03 -14.60 6.12
CA GLN A 179 12.97 -15.72 6.03
C GLN A 179 12.37 -16.93 5.32
N GLN A 180 11.12 -17.29 5.63
CA GLN A 180 10.43 -18.41 4.99
C GLN A 180 10.18 -18.16 3.50
N PHE A 181 9.98 -16.90 3.12
CA PHE A 181 9.86 -16.51 1.72
C PHE A 181 11.19 -16.68 0.96
N GLU A 182 12.30 -16.20 1.54
CA GLU A 182 13.62 -16.29 0.92
C GLU A 182 14.13 -17.75 0.80
N ASP A 183 13.81 -18.59 1.79
CA ASP A 183 14.13 -20.02 1.77
C ASP A 183 13.40 -20.74 0.60
N ILE A 184 12.13 -20.40 0.35
CA ILE A 184 11.35 -20.96 -0.77
C ILE A 184 11.89 -20.44 -2.10
N ARG A 185 12.09 -19.12 -2.22
CA ARG A 185 12.58 -18.45 -3.44
C ARG A 185 13.93 -19.01 -3.88
N SER A 186 14.90 -19.07 -2.97
CA SER A 186 16.26 -19.59 -3.23
C SER A 186 16.28 -21.07 -3.64
N THR A 187 15.27 -21.84 -3.23
CA THR A 187 15.11 -23.26 -3.60
C THR A 187 14.48 -23.42 -4.98
N VAL A 188 13.52 -22.57 -5.34
CA VAL A 188 12.70 -22.71 -6.55
C VAL A 188 13.31 -22.01 -7.77
N GLU A 189 13.82 -20.79 -7.63
CA GLU A 189 14.31 -19.98 -8.76
C GLU A 189 15.44 -20.63 -9.58
N PRO A 190 16.46 -21.28 -8.98
CA PRO A 190 17.51 -21.95 -9.75
C PRO A 190 16.98 -23.14 -10.57
N ARG A 191 15.88 -23.75 -10.14
CA ARG A 191 15.28 -24.97 -10.72
C ARG A 191 14.18 -24.68 -11.75
N MET A 192 13.69 -23.45 -11.81
CA MET A 192 12.72 -23.01 -12.83
C MET A 192 13.34 -22.80 -14.22
N LYS A 193 14.67 -22.66 -14.33
CA LYS A 193 15.35 -22.54 -15.64
C LYS A 193 15.24 -23.80 -16.51
N ASP A 194 15.00 -24.96 -15.90
CA ASP A 194 14.88 -26.25 -16.58
C ASP A 194 13.40 -26.69 -16.76
N ALA A 195 12.44 -25.90 -16.26
CA ALA A 195 11.02 -26.21 -16.36
C ALA A 195 10.51 -25.88 -17.77
N THR A 196 10.40 -26.93 -18.60
CA THR A 196 9.98 -26.87 -20.01
C THR A 196 8.76 -25.96 -20.27
N ALA A 197 8.82 -25.23 -21.39
CA ALA A 197 7.82 -24.26 -21.89
C ALA A 197 6.34 -24.67 -21.72
N ALA A 198 6.03 -25.97 -21.74
CA ALA A 198 4.68 -26.50 -21.54
C ALA A 198 4.07 -26.25 -20.13
N ALA A 199 4.89 -26.02 -19.10
CA ALA A 199 4.39 -25.66 -17.76
C ALA A 199 4.04 -24.16 -17.69
N VAL A 200 4.88 -23.32 -18.28
CA VAL A 200 4.68 -21.87 -18.38
C VAL A 200 3.46 -21.53 -19.24
N ASP A 201 3.28 -22.21 -20.38
CA ASP A 201 2.13 -22.00 -21.26
C ASP A 201 0.79 -22.39 -20.62
N ARG A 202 0.76 -23.41 -19.75
CA ARG A 202 -0.47 -23.81 -19.04
C ARG A 202 -0.88 -22.80 -17.97
N ILE A 203 0.10 -22.17 -17.32
CA ILE A 203 -0.13 -21.11 -16.33
C ILE A 203 -0.57 -19.83 -17.06
N ALA A 204 0.13 -19.44 -18.13
CA ALA A 204 -0.23 -18.28 -18.96
C ALA A 204 -1.64 -18.37 -19.55
N ASN A 205 -2.04 -19.55 -20.06
CA ASN A 205 -3.38 -19.77 -20.62
C ASN A 205 -4.50 -19.73 -19.58
N ARG A 206 -4.24 -20.17 -18.34
CA ARG A 206 -5.21 -20.06 -17.22
C ARG A 206 -5.41 -18.61 -16.77
N VAL A 207 -4.34 -17.81 -16.80
CA VAL A 207 -4.40 -16.36 -16.50
C VAL A 207 -5.15 -15.61 -17.61
N ALA A 208 -4.91 -15.95 -18.89
CA ALA A 208 -5.64 -15.37 -20.03
C ALA A 208 -7.14 -15.71 -20.02
N ALA A 209 -7.53 -16.93 -19.63
CA ALA A 209 -8.93 -17.36 -19.54
C ALA A 209 -9.72 -16.62 -18.42
N ARG A 210 -9.06 -16.07 -17.40
CA ARG A 210 -9.70 -15.24 -16.37
C ARG A 210 -9.86 -13.76 -16.78
N ARG A 211 -9.16 -13.30 -17.82
CA ARG A 211 -9.32 -11.94 -18.37
C ARG A 211 -10.60 -11.74 -19.21
N THR A 212 -11.21 -12.82 -19.71
CA THR A 212 -12.47 -12.72 -20.49
C THR A 212 -13.73 -12.66 -19.64
N HIS A 213 -13.65 -12.85 -18.33
CA HIS A 213 -14.79 -12.70 -17.40
C HIS A 213 -14.97 -11.28 -16.84
N ILE A 214 -14.06 -10.34 -17.15
CA ILE A 214 -14.13 -8.95 -16.65
C ILE A 214 -14.57 -7.96 -17.74
N PHE A 215 -14.50 -8.32 -19.03
CA PHE A 215 -15.00 -7.49 -20.14
C PHE A 215 -15.89 -8.30 -21.09
N GLY A 216 -17.15 -8.53 -20.69
CA GLY A 216 -18.24 -8.93 -21.60
C GLY A 216 -19.16 -7.74 -21.87
N PRO A 217 -19.77 -7.63 -23.07
CA PRO A 217 -20.50 -6.43 -23.49
C PRO A 217 -21.75 -6.15 -22.64
N ASP A 218 -21.94 -4.87 -22.34
CA ASP A 218 -23.05 -4.29 -21.60
C ASP A 218 -24.40 -4.71 -22.20
N LYS A 219 -25.25 -5.36 -21.41
CA LYS A 219 -26.62 -5.69 -21.80
C LYS A 219 -27.55 -4.60 -21.28
N GLY A 220 -27.83 -3.63 -22.14
CA GLY A 220 -28.94 -2.70 -21.98
C GLY A 220 -30.26 -3.45 -21.75
N GLY A 221 -30.96 -3.02 -20.71
CA GLY A 221 -32.27 -3.55 -20.31
C GLY A 221 -33.37 -3.26 -21.33
N LYS A 222 -34.45 -4.01 -21.18
CA LYS A 222 -35.80 -3.56 -21.58
C LYS A 222 -36.36 -2.66 -20.49
#